data_AF-A0A9P6P3B1-F1
#
_entry.id   AF-A0A9P6P3B1-F1
#
_cell.length_a   1.000
_cell.length_b   1.000
_cell.length_c   1.000
_cell.angle_alpha   90.00
_cell.angle_beta   90.00
_cell.angle_gamma   90.00
#
_symmetry.space_group_name_H-M   'P 1'
#
loop_
_entity.id
_entity.type
_entity.pdbx_description
1 polymer ?
#
loop_
_entity_poly.entity_id
_entity_poly.type
_entity_poly.pdbx_seq_one_letter_code
_entity_poly.pdbx_strand_id
1 'polypeptide(L)'
;MDVVHNTELSLADFTDREIQQHFRPCAVDPVISQVFTALYGEGNNSHEICLCSTAEYYVYAGSSRRQRKMEATKAADDIKEIKTNLPTAKTQLEEQYNNHVTYVHRHRSVLFNFYGPATVESRFYHYQSRQQAIEKMVNILVDGGKKIQSAKMKTDQRKSQETKVETQKEKEDLWFWNNQVG
;
A
#
# COMPACT_ATOMS: atom_id res chain seq x y z
N MET A 1 -6.68 42.55 17.55
CA MET A 1 -6.59 41.10 17.29
C MET A 1 -7.95 40.68 16.80
N ASP A 2 -8.07 40.45 15.50
CA ASP A 2 -9.35 40.07 14.90
C ASP A 2 -9.69 38.64 15.30
N VAL A 3 -10.82 38.49 15.97
CA VAL A 3 -11.38 37.20 16.35
C VAL A 3 -11.93 36.58 15.07
N VAL A 4 -11.21 35.61 14.51
CA VAL A 4 -11.76 34.78 13.44
C VAL A 4 -12.85 33.92 14.06
N HIS A 5 -14.11 34.31 13.88
CA HIS A 5 -15.22 33.43 14.17
C HIS A 5 -15.16 32.24 13.23
N ASN A 6 -15.00 31.03 13.79
CA ASN A 6 -15.21 29.79 13.05
C ASN A 6 -16.69 29.72 12.66
N THR A 7 -17.02 30.26 11.50
CA THR A 7 -18.35 30.16 10.91
C THR A 7 -18.47 28.77 10.30
N GLU A 8 -19.24 27.90 10.92
CA GLU A 8 -19.57 26.58 10.39
C GLU A 8 -20.72 26.76 9.38
N LEU A 9 -20.41 26.59 8.08
CA LEU A 9 -21.40 26.67 7.00
C LEU A 9 -22.07 25.30 6.82
N SER A 10 -23.39 25.29 6.79
CA SER A 10 -24.24 24.13 6.50
C SER A 10 -24.79 24.18 5.07
N LEU A 11 -25.28 23.04 4.57
CA LEU A 11 -25.95 22.99 3.26
C LEU A 11 -27.20 23.90 3.19
N ALA A 12 -27.84 24.18 4.34
CA ALA A 12 -29.01 25.06 4.42
C ALA A 12 -28.66 26.54 4.21
N ASP A 13 -27.37 26.91 4.27
CA ASP A 13 -26.90 28.27 4.04
C ASP A 13 -26.73 28.59 2.54
N PHE A 14 -26.89 27.60 1.66
CA PHE A 14 -26.78 27.74 0.21
C PHE A 14 -28.12 27.55 -0.48
N THR A 15 -28.36 28.29 -1.55
CA THR A 15 -29.52 28.07 -2.43
C THR A 15 -29.27 26.88 -3.37
N ASP A 16 -30.33 26.21 -3.81
CA ASP A 16 -30.23 25.09 -4.78
C ASP A 16 -29.46 25.50 -6.05
N ARG A 17 -29.58 26.76 -6.46
CA ARG A 17 -28.85 27.32 -7.60
C ARG A 17 -27.35 27.42 -7.32
N GLU A 18 -26.95 27.86 -6.13
CA GLU A 18 -25.53 27.93 -5.73
C GLU A 18 -24.96 26.52 -5.56
N ILE A 19 -25.74 25.59 -5.01
CA ILE A 19 -25.37 24.17 -4.91
C ILE A 19 -25.10 23.61 -6.30
N GLN A 20 -25.99 23.81 -7.27
CA GLN A 20 -25.81 23.30 -8.63
C GLN A 20 -24.68 23.98 -9.41
N GLN A 21 -24.39 25.25 -9.13
CA GLN A 21 -23.35 26.02 -9.84
C GLN A 21 -21.96 25.81 -9.26
N HIS A 22 -21.84 25.65 -7.95
CA HIS A 22 -20.56 25.66 -7.24
C HIS A 22 -20.19 24.33 -6.59
N PHE A 23 -21.16 23.45 -6.38
CA PHE A 23 -20.95 22.18 -5.71
C PHE A 23 -21.30 21.01 -6.62
N ARG A 24 -20.60 19.90 -6.39
CA ARG A 24 -20.91 18.61 -6.99
C ARG A 24 -21.28 17.66 -5.87
N PRO A 25 -22.56 17.58 -5.47
CA PRO A 25 -22.96 16.70 -4.38
C PRO A 25 -22.61 15.25 -4.74
N CYS A 26 -22.06 14.53 -3.77
CA CYS A 26 -21.82 13.11 -3.88
C CYS A 26 -22.24 12.40 -2.60
N ALA A 27 -22.91 11.26 -2.74
CA ALA A 27 -23.19 10.37 -1.64
C ALA A 27 -22.13 9.28 -1.62
N VAL A 28 -21.43 9.12 -0.49
CA VAL A 28 -20.36 8.13 -0.33
C VAL A 28 -20.81 7.07 0.66
N ASP A 29 -20.81 5.82 0.21
CA ASP A 29 -21.09 4.65 1.03
C ASP A 29 -19.82 3.79 1.21
N PRO A 30 -19.26 3.72 2.43
CA PRO A 30 -18.20 2.78 2.75
C PRO A 30 -18.79 1.38 2.99
N VAL A 31 -18.70 0.51 1.99
CA VAL A 31 -19.20 -0.87 2.05
C VAL A 31 -18.08 -1.81 2.57
N ILE A 32 -18.41 -3.03 3.01
CA ILE A 32 -17.41 -4.01 3.45
C ILE A 32 -16.62 -4.61 2.26
N SER A 33 -17.28 -4.80 1.12
CA SER A 33 -16.70 -5.44 -0.07
C SER A 33 -15.91 -4.47 -0.96
N GLN A 34 -16.18 -3.18 -0.83
CA GLN A 34 -15.56 -2.11 -1.61
C GLN A 34 -15.08 -1.03 -0.66
N VAL A 35 -13.97 -0.36 -0.98
CA VAL A 35 -13.49 0.70 -0.09
C VAL A 35 -14.45 1.88 -0.08
N PHE A 36 -15.07 2.19 -1.21
CA PHE A 36 -16.22 3.10 -1.28
C PHE A 36 -17.02 2.88 -2.57
N THR A 37 -18.30 3.21 -2.48
CA THR A 37 -19.16 3.54 -3.62
C THR A 37 -19.55 5.00 -3.50
N ALA A 38 -19.40 5.77 -4.58
CA ALA A 38 -19.80 7.16 -4.66
C ALA A 38 -20.81 7.34 -5.79
N LEU A 39 -21.91 8.04 -5.48
CA LEU A 39 -22.94 8.42 -6.44
C LEU A 39 -22.88 9.92 -6.65
N TYR A 40 -22.79 10.37 -7.90
CA TYR A 40 -22.81 11.77 -8.28
C TYR A 40 -24.07 12.08 -9.07
N GLY A 41 -24.57 13.30 -8.91
CA GLY A 41 -25.74 13.81 -9.61
C GLY A 41 -26.93 13.97 -8.68
N GLU A 42 -27.72 15.01 -8.95
CA GLU A 42 -28.90 15.42 -8.21
C GLU A 42 -30.16 15.22 -9.08
N GLY A 43 -31.27 14.78 -8.46
CA GLY A 43 -32.57 14.63 -9.14
C GLY A 43 -32.68 13.39 -10.06
N ASN A 44 -33.61 13.42 -11.02
CA ASN A 44 -33.96 12.30 -11.91
C ASN A 44 -33.01 12.10 -13.10
N ASN A 45 -31.85 12.75 -13.12
CA ASN A 45 -30.88 12.64 -14.21
C ASN A 45 -30.02 11.37 -14.05
N SER A 46 -29.25 11.01 -15.08
CA SER A 46 -28.33 9.88 -15.00
C SER A 46 -27.29 10.10 -13.90
N HIS A 47 -27.32 9.26 -12.87
CA HIS A 47 -26.31 9.27 -11.82
C HIS A 47 -25.01 8.62 -12.30
N GLU A 48 -23.89 9.26 -12.01
CA GLU A 48 -22.58 8.64 -12.21
C GLU A 48 -22.21 7.83 -10.97
N ILE A 49 -21.86 6.56 -11.17
CA ILE A 49 -21.42 5.67 -10.08
C ILE A 49 -19.91 5.53 -10.19
N CYS A 50 -19.21 5.87 -9.11
CA CYS A 50 -17.78 5.64 -8.96
C CYS A 50 -17.53 4.63 -7.85
N LEU A 51 -16.69 3.65 -8.12
CA LEU A 51 -16.43 2.56 -7.18
C LEU A 51 -14.92 2.37 -7.06
N CYS A 52 -14.46 2.09 -5.85
CA CYS A 52 -13.12 1.54 -5.65
C CYS A 52 -13.24 0.24 -4.86
N SER A 53 -12.91 -0.88 -5.51
CA SER A 53 -12.94 -2.18 -4.84
C SER A 53 -11.74 -2.36 -3.91
N THR A 54 -11.89 -3.21 -2.89
CA THR A 54 -10.79 -3.60 -2.01
C THR A 54 -9.64 -4.27 -2.78
N ALA A 55 -9.96 -4.99 -3.87
CA ALA A 55 -8.97 -5.58 -4.77
C ALA A 55 -8.14 -4.49 -5.48
N GLU A 56 -8.79 -3.46 -6.04
CA GLU A 56 -8.09 -2.33 -6.67
C GLU A 56 -7.20 -1.57 -5.68
N TYR A 57 -7.67 -1.34 -4.46
CA TYR A 57 -6.85 -0.75 -3.40
C TYR A 57 -5.55 -1.54 -3.19
N TYR A 58 -5.63 -2.88 -3.06
CA TYR A 58 -4.44 -3.70 -2.87
C TYR A 58 -3.51 -3.71 -4.09
N VAL A 59 -4.07 -3.58 -5.30
CA VAL A 59 -3.29 -3.38 -6.53
C VAL A 59 -2.57 -2.04 -6.50
N TYR A 60 -3.23 -0.94 -6.14
CA TYR A 60 -2.62 0.39 -6.01
C TYR A 60 -1.54 0.43 -4.93
N ALA A 61 -1.79 -0.21 -3.79
CA ALA A 61 -0.84 -0.29 -2.68
C ALA A 61 0.35 -1.23 -2.98
N GLY A 62 0.25 -2.06 -4.03
CA GLY A 62 1.28 -3.04 -4.40
C GLY A 62 1.45 -4.18 -3.39
N SER A 63 0.44 -4.43 -2.55
CA SER A 63 0.54 -5.33 -1.39
C SER A 63 0.86 -6.76 -1.81
N SER A 64 0.20 -7.30 -2.82
CA SER A 64 0.38 -8.69 -3.26
C SER A 64 1.80 -8.98 -3.76
N ARG A 65 2.38 -8.06 -4.57
CA ARG A 65 3.75 -8.23 -5.09
C ARG A 65 4.78 -8.23 -3.95
N ARG A 66 4.59 -7.37 -2.96
CA ARG A 66 5.49 -7.25 -1.82
C ARG A 66 5.34 -8.40 -0.84
N GLN A 67 4.11 -8.86 -0.60
CA GLN A 67 3.87 -10.06 0.20
C GLN A 67 4.59 -11.27 -0.40
N ARG A 68 4.48 -11.49 -1.72
CA ARG A 68 5.24 -12.54 -2.40
C ARG A 68 6.75 -12.39 -2.22
N LYS A 69 7.29 -11.17 -2.38
CA LYS A 69 8.73 -10.91 -2.15
C LYS A 69 9.12 -11.24 -0.71
N MET A 70 8.34 -10.80 0.27
CA MET A 70 8.58 -11.04 1.69
C MET A 70 8.51 -12.54 2.03
N GLU A 71 7.56 -13.27 1.46
CA GLU A 71 7.44 -14.73 1.63
C GLU A 71 8.65 -15.46 1.02
N ALA A 72 9.10 -15.04 -0.16
CA ALA A 72 10.30 -15.59 -0.79
C ALA A 72 11.56 -15.32 0.06
N THR A 73 11.74 -14.10 0.59
CA THR A 73 12.86 -13.79 1.49
C THR A 73 12.79 -14.58 2.79
N LYS A 74 11.59 -14.72 3.39
CA LYS A 74 11.41 -15.56 4.59
C LYS A 74 11.73 -17.04 4.35
N ALA A 75 11.50 -17.53 3.14
CA ALA A 75 11.84 -18.89 2.75
C ALA A 75 13.33 -19.05 2.46
N ALA A 76 13.98 -18.05 1.87
CA ALA A 76 15.42 -18.07 1.61
C ALA A 76 16.27 -17.98 2.87
N ASP A 77 15.81 -17.21 3.88
CA ASP A 77 16.55 -16.99 5.13
C ASP A 77 16.13 -17.95 6.26
N ASP A 78 15.41 -19.04 5.94
CA ASP A 78 14.85 -20.04 6.89
C ASP A 78 14.00 -19.46 8.03
N ILE A 79 13.61 -18.19 7.94
CA ILE A 79 12.83 -17.48 8.95
C ILE A 79 11.47 -18.16 9.17
N LYS A 80 10.89 -18.73 8.11
CA LYS A 80 9.63 -19.45 8.22
C LYS A 80 9.76 -20.66 9.15
N GLU A 81 10.84 -21.43 9.02
CA GLU A 81 11.09 -22.60 9.86
C GLU A 81 11.39 -22.20 11.31
N ILE A 82 12.25 -21.19 11.50
CA ILE A 82 12.58 -20.64 12.83
C ILE A 82 11.31 -20.17 13.55
N LYS A 83 10.36 -19.56 12.83
CA LYS A 83 9.09 -19.12 13.41
C LYS A 83 8.16 -20.27 13.77
N THR A 84 8.06 -21.29 12.92
CA THR A 84 7.19 -22.45 13.17
C THR A 84 7.66 -23.25 14.38
N ASN A 85 8.98 -23.37 14.55
CA ASN A 85 9.60 -24.15 15.63
C ASN A 85 9.85 -23.32 16.90
N LEU A 86 9.46 -22.05 16.94
CA LEU A 86 9.68 -21.15 18.07
C LEU A 86 8.81 -21.60 19.27
N PRO A 87 9.42 -21.94 20.43
CA PRO A 87 8.65 -22.28 21.63
C PRO A 87 7.83 -21.09 22.12
N THR A 88 6.67 -21.35 22.73
CA THR A 88 5.79 -20.31 23.24
C THR A 88 6.38 -19.62 24.47
N ALA A 89 6.48 -18.28 24.43
CA ALA A 89 6.95 -17.47 25.56
C ALA A 89 5.93 -17.35 26.71
N LYS A 90 4.65 -17.57 26.42
CA LYS A 90 3.55 -17.47 27.39
C LYS A 90 3.42 -18.77 28.17
N THR A 91 4.31 -18.99 29.11
CA THR A 91 4.33 -20.18 29.96
C THR A 91 4.63 -19.80 31.41
N GLN A 92 4.06 -20.56 32.34
CA GLN A 92 4.33 -20.45 33.78
C GLN A 92 5.46 -21.41 34.22
N LEU A 93 5.91 -22.29 33.32
CA LEU A 93 6.97 -23.26 33.58
C LEU A 93 8.32 -22.67 33.20
N GLU A 94 9.22 -22.58 34.19
CA GLU A 94 10.56 -22.00 34.03
C GLU A 94 11.37 -22.68 32.91
N GLU A 95 11.33 -24.02 32.84
CA GLU A 95 12.04 -24.79 31.82
C GLU A 95 11.59 -24.42 30.40
N GLN A 96 10.28 -24.27 30.18
CA GLN A 96 9.73 -23.90 28.88
C GLN A 96 10.13 -22.47 28.48
N TYR A 97 10.19 -21.56 29.46
CA TYR A 97 10.67 -20.20 29.22
C TYR A 97 12.16 -20.17 28.90
N ASN A 98 12.99 -20.93 29.63
CA ASN A 98 14.42 -21.07 29.34
C ASN A 98 14.66 -21.67 27.95
N ASN A 99 13.83 -22.64 27.53
CA ASN A 99 13.85 -23.18 26.18
C ASN A 99 13.51 -22.12 25.13
N HIS A 100 12.50 -21.28 25.38
CA HIS A 100 12.18 -20.15 24.51
C HIS A 100 13.35 -19.17 24.38
N VAL A 101 13.93 -18.72 25.48
CA VAL A 101 15.06 -17.77 25.50
C VAL A 101 16.26 -18.33 24.78
N THR A 102 16.63 -19.59 25.07
CA THR A 102 17.75 -20.28 24.43
C THR A 102 17.53 -20.41 22.93
N TYR A 103 16.31 -20.74 22.50
CA TYR A 103 15.95 -20.86 21.10
C TYR A 103 16.06 -19.52 20.36
N VAL A 104 15.53 -18.43 20.93
CA VAL A 104 15.64 -17.08 20.35
C VAL A 104 17.10 -16.65 20.29
N HIS A 105 17.87 -16.89 21.34
CA HIS A 105 19.28 -16.53 21.40
C HIS A 105 20.11 -17.27 20.34
N ARG A 106 19.83 -18.56 20.13
CA ARG A 106 20.48 -19.39 19.09
C ARG A 106 20.27 -18.84 17.69
N HIS A 107 19.07 -18.33 17.39
CA HIS A 107 18.71 -17.79 16.06
C HIS A 107 18.83 -16.27 15.95
N ARG A 108 19.40 -15.60 16.97
CA ARG A 108 19.41 -14.14 17.08
C ARG A 108 20.02 -13.46 15.85
N SER A 109 21.13 -13.97 15.32
CA SER A 109 21.85 -13.37 14.19
C SER A 109 20.99 -13.36 12.93
N VAL A 110 20.38 -14.49 12.60
CA VAL A 110 19.49 -14.66 11.44
C VAL A 110 18.27 -13.75 11.58
N LEU A 111 17.66 -13.70 12.77
CA LEU A 111 16.52 -12.82 13.05
C LEU A 111 16.90 -11.33 12.97
N PHE A 112 18.05 -10.92 13.52
CA PHE A 112 18.53 -9.54 13.46
C PHE A 112 18.85 -9.11 12.04
N ASN A 113 19.50 -9.96 11.25
CA ASN A 113 19.80 -9.68 9.85
C ASN A 113 18.51 -9.52 9.04
N PHE A 114 17.54 -10.43 9.21
CA PHE A 114 16.27 -10.37 8.51
C PHE A 114 15.44 -9.14 8.89
N TYR A 115 15.30 -8.82 10.18
CA TYR A 115 14.55 -7.63 10.63
C TYR A 115 15.39 -6.34 10.65
N GLY A 116 16.60 -6.39 10.10
CA GLY A 116 17.53 -5.29 10.06
C GLY A 116 17.11 -4.14 9.11
N PRO A 117 18.04 -3.23 8.80
CA PRO A 117 17.77 -1.99 8.07
C PRO A 117 17.06 -2.19 6.72
N ALA A 118 17.37 -3.28 5.99
CA ALA A 118 16.72 -3.61 4.71
C ALA A 118 15.20 -3.82 4.86
N THR A 119 14.76 -4.34 6.01
CA THR A 119 13.33 -4.51 6.31
C THR A 119 12.68 -3.20 6.73
N VAL A 120 13.43 -2.25 7.29
CA VAL A 120 12.95 -0.89 7.62
C VAL A 120 12.61 -0.13 6.34
N GLU A 121 13.50 -0.16 5.35
CA GLU A 121 13.27 0.48 4.05
C GLU A 121 12.01 -0.09 3.36
N SER A 122 11.87 -1.42 3.38
CA SER A 122 10.69 -2.11 2.86
C SER A 122 9.39 -1.67 3.56
N ARG A 123 9.42 -1.47 4.89
CA ARG A 123 8.27 -0.94 5.65
C ARG A 123 7.96 0.51 5.29
N PHE A 124 8.98 1.34 5.06
CA PHE A 124 8.79 2.71 4.62
C PHE A 124 8.10 2.77 3.25
N TYR A 125 8.56 2.00 2.26
CA TYR A 125 7.88 1.92 0.96
C TYR A 125 6.46 1.34 1.07
N HIS A 126 6.19 0.47 2.06
CA HIS A 126 4.85 0.00 2.36
C HIS A 126 3.93 1.09 2.86
N TYR A 127 4.41 1.91 3.80
CA TYR A 127 3.67 3.08 4.24
C TYR A 127 3.42 4.03 3.06
N GLN A 128 4.47 4.40 2.32
CA GLN A 128 4.38 5.33 1.20
C GLN A 128 3.39 4.84 0.12
N SER A 129 3.42 3.57 -0.27
CA SER A 129 2.49 3.07 -1.30
C SER A 129 1.05 3.03 -0.83
N ARG A 130 0.79 2.84 0.47
CA ARG A 130 -0.56 2.97 1.02
C ARG A 130 -1.04 4.41 0.92
N GLN A 131 -0.17 5.39 1.19
CA GLN A 131 -0.51 6.80 1.00
C GLN A 131 -0.81 7.12 -0.47
N GLN A 132 0.02 6.63 -1.40
CA GLN A 132 -0.22 6.78 -2.84
C GLN A 132 -1.51 6.08 -3.31
N ALA A 133 -1.87 4.94 -2.70
CA ALA A 133 -3.13 4.27 -2.99
C ALA A 133 -4.32 5.11 -2.53
N ILE A 134 -4.26 5.67 -1.31
CA ILE A 134 -5.28 6.58 -0.78
C ILE A 134 -5.40 7.81 -1.67
N GLU A 135 -4.29 8.43 -2.07
CA GLU A 135 -4.29 9.57 -2.98
C GLU A 135 -5.00 9.24 -4.31
N LYS A 136 -4.67 8.10 -4.92
CA LYS A 136 -5.36 7.63 -6.14
C LYS A 136 -6.85 7.46 -5.94
N MET A 137 -7.26 6.96 -4.78
CA MET A 137 -8.66 6.74 -4.44
C MET A 137 -9.41 8.05 -4.22
N VAL A 138 -8.78 9.01 -3.54
CA VAL A 138 -9.31 10.37 -3.38
C VAL A 138 -9.45 11.04 -4.74
N ASN A 139 -8.47 10.92 -5.63
CA ASN A 139 -8.58 11.47 -6.98
C ASN A 139 -9.75 10.84 -7.76
N ILE A 140 -9.92 9.52 -7.65
CA ILE A 140 -11.09 8.82 -8.22
C ILE A 140 -12.40 9.38 -7.66
N LEU A 141 -12.45 9.68 -6.35
CA LEU A 141 -13.61 10.25 -5.65
C LEU A 141 -13.85 11.74 -5.95
N VAL A 142 -12.82 12.55 -6.16
CA VAL A 142 -12.98 13.99 -6.43
C VAL A 142 -13.35 14.23 -7.91
N ASP A 143 -12.70 13.49 -8.82
CA ASP A 143 -12.89 13.68 -10.26
C ASP A 143 -14.15 12.96 -10.80
N GLY A 144 -14.86 12.21 -9.95
CA GLY A 144 -16.08 11.48 -10.29
C GLY A 144 -15.83 10.29 -11.21
N GLY A 145 -14.90 9.41 -10.83
CA GLY A 145 -14.65 8.17 -11.57
C GLY A 145 -13.79 8.31 -12.84
N LYS A 146 -13.33 9.53 -13.17
CA LYS A 146 -12.25 9.71 -14.14
C LYS A 146 -10.94 9.18 -13.54
N LYS A 147 -10.70 7.88 -13.72
CA LYS A 147 -9.39 7.28 -13.45
C LYS A 147 -8.36 8.06 -14.26
N ILE A 148 -7.44 8.76 -13.57
CA ILE A 148 -6.39 9.60 -14.19
C ILE A 148 -5.89 8.90 -15.45
N GLN A 149 -6.03 9.60 -16.59
CA GLN A 149 -5.86 9.02 -17.91
C GLN A 149 -4.58 8.18 -17.97
N SER A 150 -4.73 7.00 -18.56
CA SER A 150 -3.70 5.97 -18.78
C SER A 150 -2.33 6.47 -19.26
N ALA A 151 -2.20 7.71 -19.76
CA ALA A 151 -0.95 8.35 -20.13
C ALA A 151 0.09 8.38 -19.00
N LYS A 152 -0.22 8.94 -17.81
CA LYS A 152 0.75 8.97 -16.69
C LYS A 152 1.11 7.55 -16.22
N MET A 153 0.12 6.66 -16.13
CA MET A 153 0.36 5.25 -15.78
C MET A 153 1.20 4.51 -16.83
N LYS A 154 1.01 4.77 -18.12
CA LYS A 154 1.84 4.22 -19.21
C LYS A 154 3.27 4.75 -19.11
N THR A 155 3.45 6.03 -18.80
CA THR A 155 4.79 6.62 -18.60
C THR A 155 5.50 6.00 -17.39
N ASP A 156 4.80 5.84 -16.27
CA ASP A 156 5.37 5.21 -15.07
C ASP A 156 5.63 3.70 -15.27
N GLN A 157 4.76 2.99 -15.99
CA GLN A 157 4.98 1.59 -16.37
C GLN A 157 6.18 1.45 -17.32
N ARG A 158 6.31 2.35 -18.30
CA ARG A 158 7.41 2.35 -19.26
C ARG A 158 8.74 2.64 -18.57
N LYS A 159 8.80 3.65 -17.69
CA LYS A 159 9.97 3.90 -16.84
C LYS A 159 10.30 2.67 -15.99
N SER A 160 9.31 2.04 -15.35
CA SER A 160 9.53 0.83 -14.56
C SER A 160 10.00 -0.38 -15.39
N GLN A 161 9.64 -0.47 -16.68
CA GLN A 161 10.15 -1.48 -17.59
C GLN A 161 11.58 -1.17 -18.01
N GLU A 162 11.89 0.09 -18.35
CA GLU A 162 13.23 0.56 -18.69
C GLU A 162 14.22 0.27 -17.54
N THR A 163 13.86 0.59 -16.28
CA THR A 163 14.72 0.28 -15.13
C THR A 163 14.94 -1.23 -14.96
N LYS A 164 13.93 -2.07 -15.23
CA LYS A 164 14.09 -3.54 -15.13
C LYS A 164 15.02 -4.09 -16.19
N VAL A 165 14.94 -3.57 -17.42
CA VAL A 165 15.81 -3.97 -18.53
C VAL A 165 17.24 -3.55 -18.23
N GLU A 166 17.44 -2.34 -17.71
CA GLU A 166 18.75 -1.83 -17.28
C GLU A 166 19.36 -2.69 -16.17
N THR A 167 18.60 -3.02 -15.12
CA THR A 167 19.06 -3.92 -14.05
C THR A 167 19.32 -5.35 -14.53
N GLN A 168 18.62 -5.83 -15.57
CA GLN A 168 18.91 -7.14 -16.17
C GLN A 168 20.21 -7.11 -16.97
N LYS A 169 20.42 -6.05 -17.75
CA LYS A 169 21.63 -5.86 -18.54
C LYS A 169 22.87 -5.73 -17.65
N GLU A 170 22.79 -4.96 -16.56
CA GLU A 170 23.86 -4.88 -15.55
C GLU A 170 24.21 -6.25 -14.95
N LYS A 171 23.22 -7.12 -14.73
CA LYS A 171 23.45 -8.48 -14.22
C LYS A 171 24.09 -9.41 -15.26
N GLU A 172 23.70 -9.28 -16.53
CA GLU A 172 24.29 -10.02 -17.65
C GLU A 172 25.74 -9.58 -17.89
N ASP A 173 26.01 -8.27 -17.84
CA ASP A 173 27.35 -7.70 -17.97
C ASP A 173 28.27 -8.12 -16.81
N LEU A 174 27.76 -8.12 -15.57
CA LEU A 174 28.48 -8.63 -14.39
C LEU A 174 28.77 -10.13 -14.49
N TRP A 175 27.84 -10.93 -15.00
CA TRP A 175 28.04 -12.36 -15.23
C TRP A 175 29.08 -12.62 -16.32
N PHE A 176 29.06 -11.84 -17.40
CA PHE A 176 30.03 -11.92 -18.49
C PHE A 176 31.45 -11.57 -18.02
N TRP A 177 31.60 -10.50 -17.23
CA TRP A 177 32.89 -10.12 -16.65
C TRP A 177 33.44 -11.18 -15.69
N ASN A 178 32.61 -11.76 -14.82
CA ASN A 178 33.07 -12.80 -13.89
C ASN A 178 33.51 -14.11 -14.57
N ASN A 179 33.06 -14.37 -15.81
CA ASN A 179 33.40 -15.56 -16.58
C ASN A 179 34.54 -15.35 -17.61
N GLN A 180 35.08 -14.14 -17.75
CA GLN A 180 36.27 -13.87 -18.59
C GLN A 180 37.59 -13.76 -17.81
N VAL A 181 37.54 -13.69 -16.47
CA VAL A 181 38.74 -13.54 -15.61
C VAL A 181 39.11 -14.84 -14.87
N GLY A 182 38.57 -15.99 -15.31
CA GLY A 182 38.97 -17.34 -14.88
C GLY A 182 39.66 -18.07 -16.01
#